data_AF-A0A7C0U0I0-F1
#
_entry.id   AF-A0A7C0U0I0-F1
#
_cell.length_a   1.000
_cell.length_b   1.000
_cell.length_c   1.000
_cell.angle_alpha   90.00
_cell.angle_beta   90.00
_cell.angle_gamma   90.00
#
_symmetry.space_group_name_H-M   'P 1'
#
loop_
_entity.id
_entity.type
_entity.pdbx_description
1 polymer ?
#
loop_
_entity_poly.entity_id
_entity_poly.type
_entity_poly.pdbx_seq_one_letter_code
_entity_poly.pdbx_strand_id
1 'polypeptide(L)'
;MAHVEGGVAEMAFKILEEAEISLGRVRALSIHGAAALGNFDKPSQLLVVLGGSHPFKVRRRKKPPKIDLMIFVGERELLGDCSEEELGGAVAGVFLLPYIPVIAVDLLEKVDVIYKRHVIIESLQNLILEHKLASTRLLISPEFFLFDKLKRLSAVYPLIRPYIEASFSEGLESFLSNSLRGFSKALDLLVEEGIVIRKGDEYSPSDGFVRDVLSKKSIYTKFSEELEHVFRLYLNAGLSSPLDSIKDLGLDLRMLKPVKIPEPSERIRIETSLGPQPLFVDLGIKQFIEMAYGVKQNEIELKRVAGVLNSAYVAKFKVDGRDFKIFVKKYLDWTDFKWFAAWLWAIGVKNFSLFASIRMSNEIYFVNKLLELGFNAAEILHVNWPRKILFQKFVEGKNLVNVLTSGPDPMGLEEKSRRVGELLGRLHRHGISMGDCNPFNVIFSDGGEIYLVDLEQCTYDGSFSWDLAEILFYTCHYLDADLAERFGCSLVEGYLKEGRVDDVVEAMDLKYSRIFLPLTPPWIQARVRDAIMRKI
;
A
#
# COMPACT_ATOMS: atom_id res chain seq x y z
N MET A 1 -15.25 -24.45 -28.12
CA MET A 1 -13.87 -24.74 -27.69
C MET A 1 -13.29 -25.95 -28.41
N ALA A 2 -13.92 -27.14 -28.41
CA ALA A 2 -13.37 -28.34 -29.08
C ALA A 2 -13.04 -28.20 -30.60
N HIS A 3 -13.86 -27.48 -31.38
CA HIS A 3 -13.55 -27.23 -32.81
C HIS A 3 -12.40 -26.23 -33.03
N VAL A 4 -12.14 -25.35 -32.07
CA VAL A 4 -11.02 -24.38 -32.13
C VAL A 4 -9.72 -25.08 -31.75
N GLU A 5 -9.72 -25.93 -30.73
CA GLU A 5 -8.54 -26.69 -30.28
C GLU A 5 -7.98 -27.63 -31.36
N GLY A 6 -8.85 -28.30 -32.13
CA GLY A 6 -8.42 -29.17 -33.23
C GLY A 6 -7.68 -28.42 -34.35
N GLY A 7 -8.20 -27.26 -34.78
CA GLY A 7 -7.56 -26.44 -35.82
C GLY A 7 -6.29 -25.71 -35.35
N VAL A 8 -6.23 -25.34 -34.06
CA VAL A 8 -5.05 -24.71 -33.43
C VAL A 8 -3.88 -25.70 -33.36
N ALA A 9 -4.13 -26.95 -32.97
CA ALA A 9 -3.10 -27.97 -32.85
C ALA A 9 -2.50 -28.35 -34.22
N GLU A 10 -3.35 -28.62 -35.22
CA GLU A 10 -2.90 -28.92 -36.59
C GLU A 10 -2.04 -27.78 -37.17
N MET A 11 -2.44 -26.54 -36.91
CA MET A 11 -1.69 -25.36 -37.32
C MET A 11 -0.33 -25.25 -36.63
N ALA A 12 -0.27 -25.47 -35.31
CA ALA A 12 0.98 -25.45 -34.56
C ALA A 12 1.98 -26.50 -35.09
N PHE A 13 1.49 -27.71 -35.36
CA PHE A 13 2.29 -28.80 -35.91
C PHE A 13 2.82 -28.49 -37.31
N LYS A 14 1.97 -27.95 -38.20
CA LYS A 14 2.39 -27.52 -39.53
C LYS A 14 3.50 -26.46 -39.48
N ILE A 15 3.40 -25.51 -38.56
CA ILE A 15 4.41 -24.46 -38.40
C ILE A 15 5.74 -25.02 -37.89
N LEU A 16 5.71 -26.02 -36.99
CA LEU A 16 6.91 -26.71 -36.54
C LEU A 16 7.60 -27.49 -37.67
N GLU A 17 6.81 -28.17 -38.51
CA GLU A 17 7.30 -28.92 -39.66
C GLU A 17 7.95 -27.98 -40.70
N GLU A 18 7.30 -26.87 -41.05
CA GLU A 18 7.85 -25.82 -41.92
C GLU A 18 9.13 -25.17 -41.35
N ALA A 19 9.32 -25.23 -40.03
CA ALA A 19 10.50 -24.70 -39.35
C ALA A 19 11.62 -25.75 -39.20
N GLU A 20 11.43 -26.97 -39.72
CA GLU A 20 12.36 -28.11 -39.65
C GLU A 20 12.67 -28.57 -38.21
N ILE A 21 11.66 -28.53 -37.32
CA ILE A 21 11.82 -28.89 -35.91
C ILE A 21 11.23 -30.26 -35.65
N SER A 22 12.08 -31.19 -35.19
CA SER A 22 11.65 -32.53 -34.80
C SER A 22 10.79 -32.49 -33.54
N LEU A 23 9.57 -33.05 -33.63
CA LEU A 23 8.64 -33.19 -32.50
C LEU A 23 9.25 -33.93 -31.31
N GLY A 24 10.18 -34.87 -31.54
CA GLY A 24 10.86 -35.59 -30.46
C GLY A 24 11.75 -34.72 -29.56
N ARG A 25 12.05 -33.48 -29.97
CA ARG A 25 12.79 -32.50 -29.16
C ARG A 25 11.88 -31.51 -28.44
N VAL A 26 10.60 -31.46 -28.79
CA VAL A 26 9.63 -30.51 -28.23
C VAL A 26 9.04 -31.09 -26.96
N ARG A 27 9.30 -30.41 -25.84
CA ARG A 27 8.79 -30.78 -24.52
C ARG A 27 7.42 -30.19 -24.23
N ALA A 28 7.18 -28.94 -24.65
CA ALA A 28 5.89 -28.27 -24.58
C ALA A 28 5.71 -27.30 -25.74
N LEU A 29 4.45 -27.01 -26.08
CA LEU A 29 4.09 -26.18 -27.22
C LEU A 29 2.80 -25.42 -26.89
N SER A 30 2.76 -24.12 -27.16
CA SER A 30 1.53 -23.33 -27.01
C SER A 30 1.46 -22.15 -27.97
N ILE A 31 0.24 -21.75 -28.30
CA ILE A 31 -0.06 -20.57 -29.10
C ILE A 31 -0.58 -19.47 -28.17
N HIS A 32 -0.07 -18.25 -28.34
CA HIS A 32 -0.35 -17.08 -27.51
C HIS A 32 -0.88 -15.91 -28.35
N GLY A 33 -1.69 -15.04 -27.74
CA GLY A 33 -2.23 -13.83 -28.35
C GLY A 33 -3.57 -14.05 -29.06
N ALA A 34 -3.84 -13.28 -30.12
CA ALA A 34 -5.14 -13.27 -30.79
C ALA A 34 -5.57 -14.64 -31.36
N ALA A 35 -4.62 -15.48 -31.80
CA ALA A 35 -4.90 -16.83 -32.26
C ALA A 35 -5.45 -17.74 -31.15
N ALA A 36 -5.06 -17.51 -29.89
CA ALA A 36 -5.63 -18.21 -28.74
C ALA A 36 -7.09 -17.81 -28.46
N LEU A 37 -7.51 -16.65 -28.97
CA LEU A 37 -8.90 -16.18 -28.95
C LEU A 37 -9.66 -16.57 -30.24
N GLY A 38 -9.04 -17.32 -31.14
CA GLY A 38 -9.65 -17.81 -32.38
C GLY A 38 -9.39 -16.94 -33.62
N ASN A 39 -8.58 -15.88 -33.52
CA ASN A 39 -8.26 -15.00 -34.65
C ASN A 39 -6.83 -15.19 -35.18
N PHE A 40 -6.70 -15.97 -36.25
CA PHE A 40 -5.41 -16.32 -36.87
C PHE A 40 -4.89 -15.28 -37.88
N ASP A 41 -5.69 -14.23 -38.17
CA ASP A 41 -5.33 -13.15 -39.09
C ASP A 41 -4.62 -11.99 -38.39
N LYS A 42 -4.46 -12.07 -37.07
CA LYS A 42 -3.81 -11.07 -36.22
C LYS A 42 -2.50 -11.58 -35.61
N PRO A 43 -1.55 -10.67 -35.30
CA PRO A 43 -0.27 -11.03 -34.68
C PRO A 43 -0.43 -11.94 -33.47
N SER A 44 0.27 -13.07 -33.50
CA SER A 44 0.23 -14.11 -32.48
C SER A 44 1.60 -14.77 -32.33
N GLN A 45 1.85 -15.44 -31.21
CA GLN A 45 3.14 -16.03 -30.89
C GLN A 45 3.03 -17.54 -30.72
N LEU A 46 4.08 -18.26 -31.08
CA LEU A 46 4.23 -19.69 -30.81
C LEU A 46 5.38 -19.88 -29.83
N LEU A 47 5.09 -20.42 -28.65
CA LEU A 47 6.09 -20.82 -27.67
C LEU A 47 6.42 -22.30 -27.87
N VAL A 48 7.71 -22.58 -28.10
CA VAL A 48 8.25 -23.93 -28.29
C VAL A 48 9.29 -24.19 -27.20
N VAL A 49 8.93 -25.06 -26.27
CA VAL A 49 9.80 -25.46 -25.16
C VAL A 49 10.54 -26.73 -25.56
N LEU A 50 11.86 -26.70 -25.50
CA LEU A 50 12.73 -27.79 -25.90
C LEU A 50 13.21 -28.55 -24.66
N GLY A 51 13.42 -29.86 -24.80
CA GLY A 51 13.91 -30.69 -23.70
C GLY A 51 15.36 -30.31 -23.30
N GLY A 52 15.59 -30.19 -21.99
CA GLY A 52 16.92 -29.84 -21.44
C GLY A 52 17.18 -28.32 -21.40
N SER A 53 18.46 -27.96 -21.36
CA SER A 53 18.91 -26.55 -21.29
C SER A 53 19.22 -26.04 -22.68
N HIS A 54 18.43 -25.10 -23.17
CA HIS A 54 18.58 -24.50 -24.49
C HIS A 54 18.42 -22.98 -24.41
N PRO A 55 19.34 -22.20 -25.01
CA PRO A 55 19.27 -20.75 -24.93
C PRO A 55 18.01 -20.23 -25.63
N PHE A 56 17.47 -19.15 -25.08
CA PHE A 56 16.34 -18.43 -25.67
C PHE A 56 16.69 -17.92 -27.07
N LYS A 57 15.80 -18.18 -28.03
CA LYS A 57 15.90 -17.71 -29.42
C LYS A 57 14.53 -17.31 -29.95
N VAL A 58 14.51 -16.29 -30.82
CA VAL A 58 13.29 -15.82 -31.47
C VAL A 58 13.44 -15.90 -32.98
N ARG A 59 12.41 -16.37 -33.68
CA ARG A 59 12.34 -16.39 -35.15
C ARG A 59 11.06 -15.73 -35.63
N ARG A 60 11.18 -14.77 -36.55
CA ARG A 60 10.03 -14.13 -37.18
C ARG A 60 9.56 -14.88 -38.42
N ARG A 61 8.24 -14.94 -38.63
CA ARG A 61 7.59 -15.46 -39.84
C ARG A 61 6.76 -14.35 -40.49
N LYS A 62 6.83 -14.24 -41.82
CA LYS A 62 6.05 -13.27 -42.63
C LYS A 62 4.91 -13.93 -43.42
N LYS A 63 4.68 -15.24 -43.21
CA LYS A 63 3.66 -16.02 -43.93
C LYS A 63 2.39 -16.13 -43.08
N PRO A 64 1.18 -16.10 -43.68
CA PRO A 64 -0.03 -16.48 -42.97
C PRO A 64 0.02 -17.95 -42.55
N PRO A 65 -0.65 -18.36 -41.46
CA PRO A 65 -1.40 -17.53 -40.49
C PRO A 65 -0.47 -16.59 -39.71
N LYS A 66 -0.97 -15.47 -39.15
CA LYS A 66 -0.16 -14.43 -38.47
C LYS A 66 0.42 -14.85 -37.11
N ILE A 67 0.86 -16.09 -37.01
CA ILE A 67 1.85 -16.53 -36.02
C ILE A 67 3.21 -16.07 -36.54
N ASP A 68 3.52 -14.81 -36.23
CA ASP A 68 4.64 -14.06 -36.79
C ASP A 68 5.88 -14.07 -35.89
N LEU A 69 5.76 -14.59 -34.67
CA LEU A 69 6.86 -14.80 -33.72
C LEU A 69 6.87 -16.23 -33.20
N MET A 70 8.00 -16.91 -33.37
CA MET A 70 8.29 -18.19 -32.72
C MET A 70 9.35 -17.97 -31.65
N ILE A 71 9.07 -18.43 -30.43
CA ILE A 71 9.96 -18.33 -29.28
C ILE A 71 10.42 -19.74 -28.92
N PHE A 72 11.72 -19.96 -28.89
CA PHE A 72 12.37 -21.22 -28.52
C PHE A 72 13.11 -21.03 -27.21
N VAL A 73 12.93 -21.96 -26.28
CA VAL A 73 13.55 -21.92 -24.96
C VAL A 73 13.69 -23.33 -24.41
N GLY A 74 14.71 -23.61 -23.59
CA GLY A 74 14.76 -24.85 -22.82
C GLY A 74 13.82 -24.83 -21.61
N GLU A 75 13.42 -26.00 -21.12
CA GLU A 75 12.54 -26.12 -19.95
C GLU A 75 13.14 -25.45 -18.71
N ARG A 76 14.46 -25.56 -18.53
CA ARG A 76 15.18 -24.95 -17.39
C ARG A 76 15.13 -23.42 -17.46
N GLU A 77 15.47 -22.86 -18.61
CA GLU A 77 15.51 -21.42 -18.82
C GLU A 77 14.10 -20.80 -18.74
N LEU A 78 13.08 -21.51 -19.24
CA LEU A 78 11.69 -21.12 -19.08
C LEU A 78 11.29 -21.02 -17.61
N LEU A 79 11.62 -22.05 -16.82
CA LEU A 79 11.28 -22.08 -15.40
C LEU A 79 11.97 -20.94 -14.64
N GLY A 80 13.26 -20.70 -14.89
CA GLY A 80 14.02 -19.60 -14.30
C GLY A 80 13.47 -18.23 -14.69
N ASP A 81 13.06 -18.03 -15.96
CA ASP A 81 12.45 -16.78 -16.39
C ASP A 81 11.05 -16.58 -15.79
N CYS A 82 10.28 -17.64 -15.58
CA CYS A 82 8.98 -17.56 -14.93
C CYS A 82 9.07 -17.31 -13.41
N SER A 83 10.07 -17.87 -12.72
CA SER A 83 10.19 -17.70 -11.26
C SER A 83 10.90 -16.42 -10.85
N GLU A 84 11.96 -16.04 -11.56
CA GLU A 84 12.89 -14.97 -11.16
C GLU A 84 13.20 -13.98 -12.29
N GLU A 85 12.52 -14.08 -13.44
CA GLU A 85 12.83 -13.26 -14.63
C GLU A 85 14.33 -13.29 -15.00
N GLU A 86 14.94 -14.48 -14.97
CA GLU A 86 16.36 -14.66 -15.32
C GLU A 86 16.72 -14.14 -16.72
N LEU A 87 15.78 -14.19 -17.66
CA LEU A 87 15.89 -13.64 -19.01
C LEU A 87 15.25 -12.24 -19.13
N GLY A 88 14.93 -11.60 -18.00
CA GLY A 88 14.24 -10.32 -17.93
C GLY A 88 12.74 -10.40 -18.28
N GLY A 89 12.14 -11.59 -18.18
CA GLY A 89 10.75 -11.82 -18.55
C GLY A 89 10.50 -11.89 -20.05
N ALA A 90 11.56 -12.03 -20.87
CA ALA A 90 11.49 -12.07 -22.32
C ALA A 90 10.61 -13.22 -22.84
N VAL A 91 10.67 -14.36 -22.15
CA VAL A 91 9.88 -15.55 -22.45
C VAL A 91 8.65 -15.58 -21.57
N ALA A 92 8.79 -15.35 -20.26
CA ALA A 92 7.68 -15.42 -19.32
C ALA A 92 6.55 -14.44 -19.65
N GLY A 93 6.88 -13.27 -20.23
CA GLY A 93 5.92 -12.25 -20.65
C GLY A 93 4.82 -12.73 -21.60
N VAL A 94 5.03 -13.83 -22.34
CA VAL A 94 3.99 -14.41 -23.22
C VAL A 94 2.78 -14.91 -22.42
N PHE A 95 2.98 -15.39 -21.20
CA PHE A 95 1.88 -15.86 -20.35
C PHE A 95 0.99 -14.71 -19.84
N LEU A 96 1.35 -13.44 -20.03
CA LEU A 96 0.43 -12.32 -19.82
C LEU A 96 -0.66 -12.23 -20.90
N LEU A 97 -0.46 -12.91 -22.03
CA LEU A 97 -1.42 -12.97 -23.12
C LEU A 97 -2.28 -14.23 -23.00
N PRO A 98 -3.48 -14.25 -23.62
CA PRO A 98 -4.27 -15.44 -23.76
C PRO A 98 -3.49 -16.54 -24.47
N TYR A 99 -3.62 -17.78 -24.02
CA TYR A 99 -2.92 -18.90 -24.63
C TYR A 99 -3.75 -20.19 -24.70
N ILE A 100 -3.38 -21.03 -25.65
CA ILE A 100 -3.86 -22.41 -25.78
C ILE A 100 -2.65 -23.34 -25.72
N PRO A 101 -2.54 -24.21 -24.70
CA PRO A 101 -1.53 -25.25 -24.65
C PRO A 101 -1.85 -26.36 -25.67
N VAL A 102 -0.84 -26.80 -26.42
CA VAL A 102 -0.94 -27.85 -27.46
C VAL A 102 -0.23 -29.13 -27.01
N ILE A 103 0.96 -29.01 -26.41
CA ILE A 103 1.74 -30.13 -25.87
C ILE A 103 2.10 -29.82 -24.41
N ALA A 104 1.98 -30.84 -23.54
CA ALA A 104 2.31 -30.78 -22.12
C ALA A 104 1.55 -29.68 -21.36
N VAL A 105 0.22 -29.79 -21.36
CA VAL A 105 -0.72 -28.86 -20.70
C VAL A 105 -0.34 -28.63 -19.24
N ASP A 106 -0.08 -29.69 -18.47
CA ASP A 106 0.25 -29.58 -17.04
C ASP A 106 1.52 -28.77 -16.78
N LEU A 107 2.54 -28.91 -17.64
CA LEU A 107 3.78 -28.14 -17.53
C LEU A 107 3.51 -26.65 -17.79
N LEU A 108 2.75 -26.34 -18.84
CA LEU A 108 2.42 -24.98 -19.24
C LEU A 108 1.52 -24.27 -18.21
N GLU A 109 0.49 -24.96 -17.70
CA GLU A 109 -0.35 -24.41 -16.64
C GLU A 109 0.45 -24.18 -15.35
N LYS A 110 1.43 -25.05 -15.05
CA LYS A 110 2.30 -24.87 -13.87
C LYS A 110 3.21 -23.64 -14.01
N VAL A 111 3.89 -23.48 -15.15
CA VAL A 111 4.78 -22.30 -15.35
C VAL A 111 4.00 -21.00 -15.43
N ASP A 112 2.78 -21.02 -15.99
CA ASP A 112 1.87 -19.87 -15.97
C ASP A 112 1.60 -19.41 -14.53
N VAL A 113 1.17 -20.32 -13.66
CA VAL A 113 0.90 -20.01 -12.24
C VAL A 113 2.15 -19.50 -11.51
N ILE A 114 3.33 -20.10 -11.76
CA ILE A 114 4.61 -19.65 -11.19
C ILE A 114 4.89 -18.20 -11.58
N TYR A 115 4.73 -17.86 -12.87
CA TYR A 115 4.96 -16.51 -13.34
C TYR A 115 3.92 -15.52 -12.84
N LYS A 116 2.63 -15.90 -12.78
CA LYS A 116 1.60 -15.03 -12.21
C LYS A 116 1.87 -14.72 -10.74
N ARG A 117 2.33 -15.72 -9.98
CA ARG A 117 2.76 -15.53 -8.59
C ARG A 117 3.91 -14.51 -8.50
N HIS A 118 4.95 -14.65 -9.34
CA HIS A 118 6.05 -13.69 -9.40
C HIS A 118 5.53 -12.26 -9.64
N VAL A 119 4.67 -12.09 -10.65
CA VAL A 119 4.05 -10.79 -10.99
C VAL A 119 3.24 -10.21 -9.84
N ILE A 120 2.41 -11.02 -9.17
CA ILE A 120 1.62 -10.57 -8.01
C ILE A 120 2.54 -10.07 -6.90
N ILE A 121 3.57 -10.85 -6.54
CA ILE A 121 4.50 -10.49 -5.46
C ILE A 121 5.25 -9.20 -5.80
N GLU A 122 5.73 -9.06 -7.03
CA GLU A 122 6.39 -7.83 -7.50
C GLU A 122 5.47 -6.61 -7.35
N SER A 123 4.25 -6.69 -7.89
CA SER A 123 3.29 -5.59 -7.83
C SER A 123 2.85 -5.27 -6.40
N LEU A 124 2.67 -6.28 -5.53
CA LEU A 124 2.39 -6.05 -4.10
C LEU A 124 3.55 -5.34 -3.40
N GLN A 125 4.80 -5.76 -3.65
CA GLN A 125 5.97 -5.08 -3.09
C GLN A 125 6.01 -3.61 -3.51
N ASN A 126 5.70 -3.30 -4.76
CA ASN A 126 5.66 -1.93 -5.27
C ASN A 126 4.57 -1.10 -4.55
N LEU A 127 3.36 -1.66 -4.41
CA LEU A 127 2.29 -1.02 -3.64
C LEU A 127 2.65 -0.82 -2.16
N ILE A 128 3.31 -1.79 -1.53
CA ILE A 128 3.76 -1.69 -0.13
C ILE A 128 4.83 -0.60 0.02
N LEU A 129 5.76 -0.50 -0.92
CA LEU A 129 6.82 0.52 -0.87
C LEU A 129 6.26 1.92 -1.11
N GLU A 130 5.24 2.07 -1.96
CA GLU A 130 4.54 3.32 -2.21
C GLU A 130 3.63 3.73 -1.05
N HIS A 131 2.74 2.81 -0.62
CA HIS A 131 1.67 3.09 0.33
C HIS A 131 2.01 2.74 1.79
N LYS A 132 3.18 2.16 2.05
CA LYS A 132 3.67 1.78 3.38
C LYS A 132 2.65 0.95 4.15
N LEU A 133 2.41 1.25 5.43
CA LEU A 133 1.48 0.49 6.27
C LEU A 133 0.02 0.58 5.79
N ALA A 134 -0.37 1.64 5.09
CA ALA A 134 -1.71 1.78 4.53
C ALA A 134 -2.00 0.73 3.43
N SER A 135 -0.95 0.08 2.89
CA SER A 135 -1.11 -1.02 1.94
C SER A 135 -1.99 -2.16 2.47
N THR A 136 -1.99 -2.41 3.80
CA THR A 136 -2.85 -3.40 4.50
C THR A 136 -4.35 -3.12 4.38
N ARG A 137 -4.74 -1.92 3.92
CA ARG A 137 -6.13 -1.51 3.72
C ARG A 137 -6.52 -1.41 2.26
N LEU A 138 -5.60 -1.71 1.35
CA LEU A 138 -5.88 -1.72 -0.07
C LEU A 138 -6.73 -2.94 -0.42
N LEU A 139 -7.66 -2.72 -1.34
CA LEU A 139 -8.49 -3.72 -1.98
C LEU A 139 -8.10 -3.74 -3.44
N ILE A 140 -7.46 -4.83 -3.86
CA ILE A 140 -6.80 -4.95 -5.16
C ILE A 140 -7.53 -6.03 -5.95
N SER A 141 -8.07 -5.67 -7.10
CA SER A 141 -8.69 -6.64 -8.01
C SER A 141 -7.62 -7.44 -8.78
N PRO A 142 -7.86 -8.70 -9.16
CA PRO A 142 -6.90 -9.52 -9.91
C PRO A 142 -6.36 -8.87 -11.19
N GLU A 143 -7.20 -8.08 -11.86
CA GLU A 143 -6.85 -7.39 -13.10
C GLU A 143 -5.77 -6.34 -12.91
N PHE A 144 -5.65 -5.78 -11.70
CA PHE A 144 -4.57 -4.86 -11.36
C PHE A 144 -3.20 -5.46 -11.70
N PHE A 145 -2.93 -6.68 -11.25
CA PHE A 145 -1.62 -7.33 -11.42
C PHE A 145 -1.28 -7.56 -12.90
N LEU A 146 -2.29 -7.93 -13.70
CA LEU A 146 -2.13 -8.11 -15.13
C LEU A 146 -1.86 -6.78 -15.85
N PHE A 147 -2.68 -5.76 -15.58
CA PHE A 147 -2.54 -4.46 -16.26
C PHE A 147 -1.29 -3.72 -15.84
N ASP A 148 -0.91 -3.78 -14.56
CA ASP A 148 0.32 -3.20 -14.04
C ASP A 148 1.55 -3.79 -14.75
N LYS A 149 1.65 -5.12 -14.81
CA LYS A 149 2.77 -5.77 -15.52
C LYS A 149 2.74 -5.50 -17.02
N LEU A 150 1.58 -5.58 -17.69
CA LEU A 150 1.48 -5.26 -19.12
C LEU A 150 1.87 -3.82 -19.42
N LYS A 151 1.49 -2.87 -18.56
CA LYS A 151 1.83 -1.45 -18.71
C LYS A 151 3.33 -1.23 -18.55
N ARG A 152 3.94 -1.76 -17.47
CA ARG A 152 5.40 -1.72 -17.28
C ARG A 152 6.14 -2.38 -18.45
N LEU A 153 5.76 -3.59 -18.82
CA LEU A 153 6.40 -4.36 -19.88
C LEU A 153 6.27 -3.68 -21.26
N SER A 154 5.10 -3.15 -21.59
CA SER A 154 4.90 -2.43 -22.87
C SER A 154 5.69 -1.12 -22.97
N ALA A 155 6.03 -0.51 -21.83
CA ALA A 155 6.86 0.68 -21.77
C ALA A 155 8.34 0.34 -22.02
N VAL A 156 8.84 -0.73 -21.39
CA VAL A 156 10.26 -1.13 -21.47
C VAL A 156 10.56 -2.08 -22.62
N TYR A 157 9.58 -2.77 -23.19
CA TYR A 157 9.75 -3.75 -24.27
C TYR A 157 8.68 -3.57 -25.36
N PRO A 158 8.85 -2.59 -26.27
CA PRO A 158 7.86 -2.28 -27.29
C PRO A 158 7.46 -3.44 -28.21
N LEU A 159 8.28 -4.49 -28.33
CA LEU A 159 8.04 -5.65 -29.17
C LEU A 159 6.79 -6.46 -28.79
N ILE A 160 6.34 -6.38 -27.54
CA ILE A 160 5.11 -7.06 -27.11
C ILE A 160 3.84 -6.34 -27.56
N ARG A 161 3.92 -5.03 -27.91
CA ARG A 161 2.77 -4.17 -28.14
C ARG A 161 1.77 -4.67 -29.20
N PRO A 162 2.20 -5.17 -30.38
CA PRO A 162 1.25 -5.63 -31.39
C PRO A 162 0.43 -6.84 -30.92
N TYR A 163 1.00 -7.67 -30.05
CA TYR A 163 0.33 -8.85 -29.50
C TYR A 163 -0.70 -8.47 -28.44
N ILE A 164 -0.39 -7.47 -27.60
CA ILE A 164 -1.36 -6.90 -26.65
C ILE A 164 -2.51 -6.25 -27.42
N GLU A 165 -2.20 -5.38 -28.38
CA GLU A 165 -3.22 -4.67 -29.18
C GLU A 165 -4.12 -5.65 -29.95
N ALA A 166 -3.51 -6.66 -30.59
CA ALA A 166 -4.24 -7.71 -31.30
C ALA A 166 -5.19 -8.47 -30.37
N SER A 167 -4.72 -8.87 -29.19
CA SER A 167 -5.54 -9.65 -28.25
C SER A 167 -6.68 -8.81 -27.66
N PHE A 168 -6.43 -7.54 -27.33
CA PHE A 168 -7.46 -6.64 -26.79
C PHE A 168 -8.57 -6.36 -27.80
N SER A 169 -8.22 -6.30 -29.09
CA SER A 169 -9.19 -6.06 -30.16
C SER A 169 -10.19 -7.19 -30.40
N GLU A 170 -9.99 -8.37 -29.78
CA GLU A 170 -10.95 -9.49 -29.76
C GLU A 170 -11.99 -9.38 -28.61
N GLY A 171 -11.87 -8.36 -27.76
CA GLY A 171 -12.74 -8.14 -26.61
C GLY A 171 -12.01 -8.26 -25.29
N LEU A 172 -12.28 -7.33 -24.36
CA LEU A 172 -11.62 -7.31 -23.05
C LEU A 172 -12.05 -8.50 -22.19
N GLU A 173 -13.33 -8.91 -22.24
CA GLU A 173 -13.84 -10.03 -21.44
C GLU A 173 -13.21 -11.37 -21.85
N SER A 174 -13.09 -11.63 -23.15
CA SER A 174 -12.45 -12.85 -23.67
C SER A 174 -10.96 -12.88 -23.34
N PHE A 175 -10.28 -11.73 -23.42
CA PHE A 175 -8.89 -11.58 -22.99
C PHE A 175 -8.71 -11.89 -21.49
N LEU A 176 -9.53 -11.28 -20.63
CA LEU A 176 -9.44 -11.41 -19.17
C LEU A 176 -9.78 -12.82 -18.70
N SER A 177 -10.85 -13.43 -19.22
CA SER A 177 -11.27 -14.78 -18.82
C SER A 177 -10.19 -15.84 -19.04
N ASN A 178 -9.37 -15.73 -20.10
CA ASN A 178 -8.24 -16.63 -20.32
C ASN A 178 -7.04 -16.24 -19.44
N SER A 179 -6.66 -14.96 -19.43
CA SER A 179 -5.39 -14.50 -18.83
C SER A 179 -5.42 -14.46 -17.29
N LEU A 180 -6.59 -14.32 -16.67
CA LEU A 180 -6.76 -14.26 -15.21
C LEU A 180 -6.84 -15.63 -14.53
N ARG A 181 -6.99 -16.72 -15.30
CA ARG A 181 -7.08 -18.07 -14.72
C ARG A 181 -5.82 -18.43 -13.92
N GLY A 182 -4.63 -18.13 -14.46
CA GLY A 182 -3.36 -18.32 -13.77
C GLY A 182 -3.21 -17.40 -12.54
N PHE A 183 -3.66 -16.15 -12.64
CA PHE A 183 -3.65 -15.20 -11.52
C PHE A 183 -4.54 -15.66 -10.37
N SER A 184 -5.74 -16.16 -10.67
CA SER A 184 -6.68 -16.65 -9.66
C SER A 184 -6.07 -17.81 -8.86
N LYS A 185 -5.52 -18.81 -9.55
CA LYS A 185 -4.80 -19.94 -8.92
C LYS A 185 -3.60 -19.47 -8.08
N ALA A 186 -2.82 -18.51 -8.59
CA ALA A 186 -1.67 -17.97 -7.86
C ALA A 186 -2.11 -17.20 -6.60
N LEU A 187 -3.19 -16.44 -6.68
CA LEU A 187 -3.76 -15.72 -5.54
C LEU A 187 -4.33 -16.68 -4.48
N ASP A 188 -4.97 -17.78 -4.88
CA ASP A 188 -5.42 -18.83 -3.94
C ASP A 188 -4.24 -19.36 -3.11
N LEU A 189 -3.12 -19.71 -3.77
CA LEU A 189 -1.91 -20.17 -3.08
C LEU A 189 -1.32 -19.11 -2.14
N LEU A 190 -1.30 -17.85 -2.56
CA LEU A 190 -0.80 -16.74 -1.73
C LEU A 190 -1.70 -16.44 -0.52
N VAL A 191 -3.00 -16.76 -0.62
CA VAL A 191 -3.93 -16.71 0.51
C VAL A 191 -3.66 -17.85 1.49
N GLU A 192 -3.46 -19.07 1.00
CA GLU A 192 -3.10 -20.22 1.83
C GLU A 192 -1.79 -20.01 2.61
N GLU A 193 -0.82 -19.31 2.01
CA GLU A 193 0.45 -18.96 2.64
C GLU A 193 0.38 -17.76 3.60
N GLY A 194 -0.77 -17.07 3.68
CA GLY A 194 -0.95 -15.90 4.53
C GLY A 194 -0.21 -14.64 4.05
N ILE A 195 0.23 -14.60 2.79
CA ILE A 195 0.84 -13.42 2.17
C ILE A 195 -0.24 -12.39 1.81
N VAL A 196 -1.40 -12.87 1.37
CA VAL A 196 -2.54 -12.06 0.92
C VAL A 196 -3.79 -12.50 1.68
N ILE A 197 -4.69 -11.56 1.92
CA ILE A 197 -6.00 -11.79 2.53
C ILE A 197 -7.07 -11.57 1.46
N ARG A 198 -7.96 -12.55 1.27
CA ARG A 198 -9.12 -12.41 0.39
C ARG A 198 -10.24 -11.63 1.09
N LYS A 199 -10.77 -10.61 0.42
CA LYS A 199 -11.91 -9.79 0.85
C LYS A 199 -12.95 -9.74 -0.28
N GLY A 200 -13.87 -10.71 -0.29
CA GLY A 200 -14.77 -10.92 -1.42
C GLY A 200 -13.99 -11.33 -2.67
N ASP A 201 -14.17 -10.60 -3.77
CA ASP A 201 -13.46 -10.82 -5.04
C ASP A 201 -12.12 -10.06 -5.12
N GLU A 202 -11.76 -9.31 -4.08
CA GLU A 202 -10.54 -8.49 -4.00
C GLU A 202 -9.55 -9.05 -2.97
N TYR A 203 -8.35 -8.49 -3.00
CA TYR A 203 -7.21 -8.97 -2.24
C TYR A 203 -6.50 -7.83 -1.53
N SER A 204 -5.94 -8.11 -0.35
CA SER A 204 -5.18 -7.16 0.46
C SER A 204 -3.90 -7.80 0.96
N PRO A 205 -2.73 -7.13 0.98
CA PRO A 205 -1.52 -7.71 1.56
C PRO A 205 -1.70 -7.89 3.08
N SER A 206 -1.21 -8.99 3.62
CA SER A 206 -1.30 -9.25 5.06
C SER A 206 -0.36 -8.36 5.87
N ASP A 207 -0.74 -8.03 7.11
CA ASP A 207 0.11 -7.28 8.06
C ASP A 207 1.53 -7.86 8.16
N GLY A 208 1.65 -9.20 8.15
CA GLY A 208 2.92 -9.90 8.22
C GLY A 208 3.80 -9.65 7.00
N PHE A 209 3.22 -9.78 5.80
CA PHE A 209 3.94 -9.55 4.55
C PHE A 209 4.35 -8.08 4.39
N VAL A 210 3.46 -7.13 4.74
CA VAL A 210 3.77 -5.70 4.71
C VAL A 210 4.97 -5.36 5.60
N ARG A 211 5.00 -5.86 6.85
CA ARG A 211 6.13 -5.65 7.75
C ARG A 211 7.42 -6.27 7.22
N ASP A 212 7.35 -7.48 6.67
CA ASP A 212 8.51 -8.17 6.10
C ASP A 212 9.15 -7.35 4.96
N VAL A 213 8.34 -6.90 4.00
CA VAL A 213 8.79 -6.10 2.86
C VAL A 213 9.39 -4.77 3.33
N LEU A 214 8.73 -4.05 4.24
CA LEU A 214 9.22 -2.76 4.75
C LEU A 214 10.51 -2.89 5.58
N SER A 215 10.78 -4.06 6.18
CA SER A 215 12.02 -4.31 6.93
C SER A 215 13.22 -4.67 6.06
N LYS A 216 12.99 -5.35 4.93
CA LYS A 216 14.05 -5.91 4.07
C LYS A 216 14.37 -5.07 2.85
N LYS A 217 13.35 -4.43 2.26
CA LYS A 217 13.49 -3.77 0.95
C LYS A 217 13.37 -2.26 1.08
N SER A 218 14.32 -1.56 0.49
CA SER A 218 14.19 -0.13 0.21
C SER A 218 13.67 0.10 -1.21
N ILE A 219 13.07 1.26 -1.45
CA ILE A 219 12.61 1.64 -2.80
C ILE A 219 13.78 1.69 -3.81
N TYR A 220 14.99 2.01 -3.33
CA TYR A 220 16.20 2.05 -4.16
C TYR A 220 16.67 0.65 -4.56
N THR A 221 16.64 -0.30 -3.62
CA THR A 221 16.98 -1.70 -3.88
C THR A 221 16.03 -2.30 -4.91
N LYS A 222 14.73 -2.02 -4.78
CA LYS A 222 13.73 -2.48 -5.74
C LYS A 222 13.92 -1.86 -7.12
N PHE A 223 14.19 -0.56 -7.19
CA PHE A 223 14.50 0.12 -8.47
C PHE A 223 15.74 -0.48 -9.16
N SER A 224 16.78 -0.85 -8.40
CA SER A 224 17.94 -1.53 -8.98
C SER A 224 17.61 -2.93 -9.52
N GLU A 225 16.76 -3.70 -8.83
CA GLU A 225 16.27 -5.01 -9.33
C GLU A 225 15.52 -4.82 -10.65
N GLU A 226 14.60 -3.85 -10.74
CA GLU A 226 13.85 -3.56 -11.96
C GLU A 226 14.76 -3.15 -13.14
N LEU A 227 15.79 -2.33 -12.89
CA LEU A 227 16.78 -1.97 -13.91
C LEU A 227 17.58 -3.19 -14.38
N GLU A 228 17.93 -4.10 -13.47
CA GLU A 228 18.61 -5.34 -13.80
C GLU A 228 17.75 -6.22 -14.71
N HIS A 229 16.46 -6.38 -14.39
CA HIS A 229 15.53 -7.14 -15.24
C HIS A 229 15.40 -6.53 -16.64
N VAL A 230 15.28 -5.21 -16.74
CA VAL A 230 15.26 -4.51 -18.04
C VAL A 230 16.56 -4.74 -18.80
N PHE A 231 17.72 -4.67 -18.14
CA PHE A 231 19.01 -4.92 -18.78
C PHE A 231 19.13 -6.36 -19.30
N ARG A 232 18.75 -7.35 -18.48
CA ARG A 232 18.69 -8.77 -18.87
C ARG A 232 17.75 -8.99 -20.05
N LEU A 233 16.58 -8.35 -20.06
CA LEU A 233 15.61 -8.43 -21.14
C LEU A 233 16.22 -8.03 -22.48
N TYR A 234 16.93 -6.89 -22.53
CA TYR A 234 17.57 -6.42 -23.75
C TYR A 234 18.72 -7.32 -24.20
N LEU A 235 19.64 -7.68 -23.28
CA LEU A 235 20.75 -8.59 -23.60
C LEU A 235 20.26 -9.92 -24.17
N ASN A 236 19.26 -10.54 -23.53
CA ASN A 236 18.78 -11.87 -23.90
C ASN A 236 17.85 -11.84 -25.12
N ALA A 237 17.16 -10.74 -25.38
CA ALA A 237 16.41 -10.54 -26.63
C ALA A 237 17.30 -10.38 -27.88
N GLY A 238 18.63 -10.40 -27.72
CA GLY A 238 19.58 -10.18 -28.82
C GLY A 238 19.59 -8.71 -29.28
N LEU A 239 19.18 -7.79 -28.40
CA LEU A 239 19.08 -6.36 -28.66
C LEU A 239 20.17 -5.66 -27.86
N SER A 240 21.26 -5.26 -28.52
CA SER A 240 22.38 -4.58 -27.87
C SER A 240 22.02 -3.25 -27.20
N SER A 241 20.86 -2.67 -27.52
CA SER A 241 20.33 -1.43 -26.93
C SER A 241 18.82 -1.24 -27.22
N PRO A 242 18.08 -0.47 -26.39
CA PRO A 242 16.76 0.06 -26.74
C PRO A 242 16.71 0.78 -28.09
N LEU A 243 17.83 1.39 -28.50
CA LEU A 243 17.94 2.11 -29.78
C LEU A 243 18.22 1.19 -30.97
N ASP A 244 18.98 0.09 -30.77
CA ASP A 244 19.20 -0.93 -31.81
C ASP A 244 17.92 -1.71 -32.11
N SER A 245 17.03 -1.80 -31.11
CA SER A 245 15.66 -2.31 -31.25
C SER A 245 14.81 -1.54 -32.28
N ILE A 246 15.21 -0.31 -32.63
CA ILE A 246 14.50 0.51 -33.63
C ILE A 246 15.15 0.37 -35.01
N LYS A 247 16.45 0.04 -35.08
CA LYS A 247 17.23 -0.02 -36.33
C LYS A 247 17.18 -1.38 -37.03
N ASP A 248 17.37 -2.48 -36.30
CA ASP A 248 17.44 -3.84 -36.88
C ASP A 248 16.06 -4.47 -37.16
N LEU A 249 15.00 -3.87 -36.61
CA LEU A 249 13.65 -4.45 -36.58
C LEU A 249 12.75 -4.04 -37.74
N GLY A 250 13.27 -3.30 -38.72
CA GLY A 250 12.57 -2.96 -39.95
C GLY A 250 11.24 -2.26 -39.70
N LEU A 251 11.28 -1.01 -39.21
CA LEU A 251 10.19 -0.01 -39.21
C LEU A 251 8.74 -0.55 -39.24
N ASP A 252 8.36 -1.46 -38.33
CA ASP A 252 6.92 -1.64 -38.06
C ASP A 252 6.49 -0.51 -37.13
N LEU A 253 6.02 0.59 -37.72
CA LEU A 253 5.55 1.80 -37.03
C LEU A 253 4.48 1.52 -35.97
N ARG A 254 3.84 0.33 -35.99
CA ARG A 254 2.91 -0.13 -34.95
C ARG A 254 3.58 -0.26 -33.58
N MET A 255 4.88 -0.60 -33.53
CA MET A 255 5.65 -0.71 -32.28
C MET A 255 5.81 0.63 -31.55
N LEU A 256 5.79 1.75 -32.29
CA LEU A 256 5.94 3.10 -31.74
C LEU A 256 4.64 3.63 -31.13
N LYS A 257 3.48 3.05 -31.49
CA LYS A 257 2.20 3.46 -30.92
C LYS A 257 2.04 2.86 -29.52
N PRO A 258 1.77 3.68 -28.49
CA PRO A 258 1.40 3.17 -27.18
C PRO A 258 0.11 2.37 -27.28
N VAL A 259 0.08 1.20 -26.62
CA VAL A 259 -1.15 0.40 -26.52
C VAL A 259 -2.04 1.00 -25.45
N LYS A 260 -3.36 1.06 -25.71
CA LYS A 260 -4.35 1.47 -24.71
C LYS A 260 -4.62 0.32 -23.75
N ILE A 261 -3.90 0.29 -22.63
CA ILE A 261 -4.11 -0.65 -21.53
C ILE A 261 -4.98 0.05 -20.48
N PRO A 262 -6.03 -0.59 -19.93
CA PRO A 262 -6.79 -0.05 -18.80
C PRO A 262 -5.88 0.40 -17.66
N GLU A 263 -6.25 1.50 -17.00
CA GLU A 263 -5.42 2.09 -15.95
C GLU A 263 -5.40 1.20 -14.70
N PRO A 264 -4.23 0.70 -14.26
CA PRO A 264 -4.15 -0.17 -13.09
C PRO A 264 -4.62 0.54 -11.81
N SER A 265 -4.37 1.84 -11.68
CA SER A 265 -4.78 2.62 -10.49
C SER A 265 -6.29 2.63 -10.26
N GLU A 266 -7.11 2.49 -11.31
CA GLU A 266 -8.57 2.37 -11.21
C GLU A 266 -9.02 1.03 -10.60
N ARG A 267 -8.10 0.06 -10.51
CA ARG A 267 -8.31 -1.29 -9.99
C ARG A 267 -7.93 -1.44 -8.52
N ILE A 268 -7.62 -0.33 -7.86
CA ILE A 268 -7.28 -0.25 -6.43
C ILE A 268 -8.31 0.60 -5.69
N ARG A 269 -8.86 0.02 -4.63
CA ARG A 269 -9.71 0.70 -3.66
C ARG A 269 -9.05 0.64 -2.29
N ILE A 270 -9.58 1.41 -1.35
CA ILE A 270 -9.17 1.40 0.05
C ILE A 270 -10.41 1.24 0.93
N GLU A 271 -10.28 0.42 1.96
CA GLU A 271 -11.33 0.21 2.95
C GLU A 271 -11.48 1.45 3.85
N THR A 272 -12.69 2.01 3.93
CA THR A 272 -13.02 3.14 4.81
C THR A 272 -14.34 2.86 5.54
N SER A 273 -14.72 3.68 6.52
CA SER A 273 -15.99 3.50 7.24
C SER A 273 -17.23 3.81 6.39
N LEU A 274 -17.06 4.44 5.22
CA LEU A 274 -18.11 4.59 4.19
C LEU A 274 -18.14 3.39 3.21
N GLY A 275 -17.37 2.34 3.47
CA GLY A 275 -17.15 1.21 2.57
C GLY A 275 -15.97 1.41 1.62
N PRO A 276 -15.74 0.48 0.68
CA PRO A 276 -14.65 0.58 -0.29
C PRO A 276 -14.73 1.85 -1.14
N GLN A 277 -13.68 2.67 -1.11
CA GLN A 277 -13.56 3.90 -1.91
C GLN A 277 -12.38 3.80 -2.88
N PRO A 278 -12.42 4.39 -4.08
CA PRO A 278 -11.26 4.39 -4.97
C PRO A 278 -10.12 5.22 -4.37
N LEU A 279 -8.89 4.71 -4.45
CA LEU A 279 -7.71 5.32 -3.83
C LEU A 279 -7.23 6.57 -4.59
N PHE A 280 -7.34 6.52 -5.91
CA PHE A 280 -6.85 7.54 -6.84
C PHE A 280 -8.00 8.40 -7.36
N VAL A 281 -8.57 9.22 -6.47
CA VAL A 281 -9.66 10.14 -6.80
C VAL A 281 -9.19 11.57 -6.61
N ASP A 282 -9.02 12.32 -7.69
CA ASP A 282 -8.52 13.71 -7.65
C ASP A 282 -9.62 14.73 -7.32
N LEU A 283 -10.40 14.48 -6.27
CA LEU A 283 -11.46 15.39 -5.83
C LEU A 283 -10.96 16.38 -4.77
N GLY A 284 -11.38 17.63 -4.89
CA GLY A 284 -11.26 18.62 -3.82
C GLY A 284 -12.22 18.32 -2.66
N ILE A 285 -12.01 18.98 -1.52
CA ILE A 285 -12.78 18.74 -0.29
C ILE A 285 -14.30 18.88 -0.52
N LYS A 286 -14.73 19.98 -1.15
CA LYS A 286 -16.15 20.24 -1.43
C LYS A 286 -16.74 19.27 -2.45
N GLN A 287 -15.98 18.91 -3.47
CA GLN A 287 -16.40 17.97 -4.52
C GLN A 287 -16.59 16.56 -3.94
N PHE A 288 -15.70 16.12 -3.06
CA PHE A 288 -15.86 14.86 -2.34
C PHE A 288 -17.14 14.84 -1.51
N ILE A 289 -17.40 15.89 -0.72
CA ILE A 289 -18.61 15.98 0.11
C ILE A 289 -19.88 16.00 -0.76
N GLU A 290 -19.87 16.72 -1.87
CA GLU A 290 -20.99 16.74 -2.82
C GLU A 290 -21.25 15.34 -3.40
N MET A 291 -20.21 14.63 -3.82
CA MET A 291 -20.32 13.27 -4.34
C MET A 291 -20.80 12.26 -3.28
N ALA A 292 -20.26 12.32 -2.07
CA ALA A 292 -20.49 11.33 -1.02
C ALA A 292 -21.80 11.57 -0.24
N TYR A 293 -22.21 12.83 -0.07
CA TYR A 293 -23.37 13.21 0.76
C TYR A 293 -24.49 13.92 -0.02
N GLY A 294 -24.32 14.17 -1.32
CA GLY A 294 -25.34 14.82 -2.15
C GLY A 294 -25.57 16.31 -1.84
N VAL A 295 -24.63 16.96 -1.15
CA VAL A 295 -24.75 18.36 -0.70
C VAL A 295 -24.09 19.31 -1.69
N LYS A 296 -24.77 20.40 -2.05
CA LYS A 296 -24.21 21.40 -2.97
C LYS A 296 -23.01 22.11 -2.36
N GLN A 297 -21.98 22.37 -3.17
CA GLN A 297 -20.72 22.93 -2.68
C GLN A 297 -20.82 24.30 -1.97
N ASN A 298 -21.83 25.10 -2.31
CA ASN A 298 -22.10 26.40 -1.69
C ASN A 298 -22.69 26.28 -0.27
N GLU A 299 -23.29 25.14 0.08
CA GLU A 299 -23.85 24.84 1.40
C GLU A 299 -22.79 24.28 2.37
N ILE A 300 -21.57 24.05 1.88
CA ILE A 300 -20.45 23.53 2.67
C ILE A 300 -19.62 24.70 3.21
N GLU A 301 -19.63 24.84 4.54
CA GLU A 301 -18.77 25.76 5.27
C GLU A 301 -17.43 25.08 5.57
N LEU A 302 -16.32 25.65 5.08
CA LEU A 302 -14.96 25.18 5.39
C LEU A 302 -14.28 26.16 6.32
N LYS A 303 -13.87 25.69 7.50
CA LYS A 303 -13.11 26.46 8.48
C LYS A 303 -11.72 25.83 8.66
N ARG A 304 -10.68 26.65 8.67
CA ARG A 304 -9.34 26.20 9.06
C ARG A 304 -9.28 26.00 10.57
N VAL A 305 -8.60 24.94 11.01
CA VAL A 305 -8.35 24.71 12.43
C VAL A 305 -7.14 25.55 12.86
N ALA A 306 -7.33 26.44 13.83
CA ALA A 306 -6.25 27.26 14.38
C ALA A 306 -5.31 26.39 15.24
N GLY A 307 -4.01 26.71 15.25
CA GLY A 307 -3.00 26.00 16.05
C GLY A 307 -2.37 24.78 15.36
N VAL A 308 -3.10 24.13 14.44
CA VAL A 308 -2.56 23.05 13.59
C VAL A 308 -2.07 23.68 12.27
N LEU A 309 -0.77 23.60 12.01
CA LEU A 309 -0.04 24.24 10.90
C LEU A 309 -0.77 24.13 9.54
N ASN A 310 -1.46 25.19 9.12
CA ASN A 310 -1.97 25.52 7.78
C ASN A 310 -2.62 24.41 6.89
N SER A 311 -2.93 23.24 7.45
CA SER A 311 -3.21 22.04 6.64
C SER A 311 -4.38 21.19 7.16
N ALA A 312 -5.05 21.63 8.23
CA ALA A 312 -6.25 21.00 8.77
C ALA A 312 -7.50 21.88 8.62
N TYR A 313 -8.62 21.26 8.26
CA TYR A 313 -9.89 21.91 7.98
C TYR A 313 -11.04 21.15 8.66
N VAL A 314 -12.07 21.87 9.06
CA VAL A 314 -13.37 21.30 9.42
C VAL A 314 -14.38 21.73 8.38
N ALA A 315 -14.99 20.76 7.73
CA ALA A 315 -16.12 20.96 6.83
C ALA A 315 -17.42 20.78 7.63
N LYS A 316 -18.33 21.75 7.55
CA LYS A 316 -19.66 21.69 8.15
C LYS A 316 -20.72 21.81 7.06
N PHE A 317 -21.71 20.95 7.11
CA PHE A 317 -22.81 20.92 6.15
C PHE A 317 -24.03 20.23 6.75
N LYS A 318 -25.18 20.29 6.06
CA LYS A 318 -26.41 19.63 6.47
C LYS A 318 -26.82 18.55 5.48
N VAL A 319 -27.25 17.41 6.00
CA VAL A 319 -27.89 16.33 5.22
C VAL A 319 -29.21 16.02 5.89
N ASP A 320 -30.31 16.10 5.14
CA ASP A 320 -31.68 15.86 5.64
C ASP A 320 -32.01 16.61 6.95
N GLY A 321 -31.54 17.84 7.06
CA GLY A 321 -31.75 18.70 8.23
C GLY A 321 -30.85 18.42 9.44
N ARG A 322 -29.99 17.39 9.39
CA ARG A 322 -29.00 17.08 10.43
C ARG A 322 -27.66 17.75 10.13
N ASP A 323 -27.01 18.27 11.17
CA ASP A 323 -25.67 18.86 11.06
C ASP A 323 -24.60 17.75 11.00
N PHE A 324 -23.72 17.83 10.00
CA PHE A 324 -22.57 16.96 9.83
C PHE A 324 -21.27 17.78 9.89
N LYS A 325 -20.24 17.18 10.49
CA LYS A 325 -18.89 17.72 10.53
C LYS A 325 -17.89 16.66 10.09
N ILE A 326 -16.98 17.05 9.20
CA ILE A 326 -15.86 16.23 8.74
C ILE A 326 -14.56 16.96 9.05
N PHE A 327 -13.60 16.24 9.64
CA PHE A 327 -12.24 16.70 9.79
C PHE A 327 -11.44 16.31 8.54
N VAL A 328 -10.67 17.25 8.00
CA VAL A 328 -9.88 17.05 6.79
C VAL A 328 -8.45 17.48 7.04
N LYS A 329 -7.51 16.56 6.85
CA LYS A 329 -6.08 16.79 7.08
C LYS A 329 -5.32 16.63 5.76
N LYS A 330 -4.57 17.66 5.38
CA LYS A 330 -3.66 17.64 4.22
C LYS A 330 -2.23 17.44 4.70
N TYR A 331 -1.53 16.46 4.15
CA TYR A 331 -0.15 16.17 4.54
C TYR A 331 0.82 16.89 3.59
N LEU A 332 1.60 17.83 4.13
CA LEU A 332 2.63 18.57 3.41
C LEU A 332 4.00 17.91 3.55
N ASP A 333 4.83 18.00 2.51
CA ASP A 333 6.21 17.48 2.52
C ASP A 333 7.17 18.39 3.30
N TRP A 334 8.30 17.83 3.74
CA TRP A 334 9.23 18.50 4.65
C TRP A 334 9.86 19.79 4.09
N THR A 335 9.94 19.93 2.75
CA THR A 335 10.47 21.12 2.08
C THR A 335 9.63 22.36 2.35
N ASP A 336 8.41 22.18 2.86
CA ASP A 336 7.46 23.25 3.04
C ASP A 336 7.35 23.79 4.48
N PHE A 337 7.82 23.16 5.59
CA PHE A 337 7.63 23.80 6.93
C PHE A 337 8.43 23.27 8.17
N LYS A 338 8.31 24.04 9.27
CA LYS A 338 9.02 24.11 10.58
C LYS A 338 9.12 22.86 11.50
N TRP A 339 8.53 21.71 11.17
CA TRP A 339 8.66 20.47 12.00
C TRP A 339 10.10 19.97 12.13
N PHE A 340 10.95 20.36 11.18
CA PHE A 340 12.39 20.17 11.24
C PHE A 340 13.01 20.66 12.56
N ALA A 341 12.49 21.75 13.15
CA ALA A 341 13.01 22.27 14.42
C ALA A 341 12.61 21.41 15.63
N ALA A 342 11.38 20.91 15.67
CA ALA A 342 10.93 19.97 16.72
C ALA A 342 11.66 18.62 16.59
N TRP A 343 11.84 18.13 15.36
CA TRP A 343 12.64 16.94 15.06
C TRP A 343 14.11 17.10 15.46
N LEU A 344 14.75 18.23 15.12
CA LEU A 344 16.12 18.54 15.58
C LEU A 344 16.23 18.56 17.10
N TRP A 345 15.20 19.08 17.79
CA TRP A 345 15.20 19.15 19.26
C TRP A 345 14.98 17.80 19.95
N ALA A 346 14.28 16.88 19.30
CA ALA A 346 14.05 15.53 19.80
C ALA A 346 15.06 14.49 19.28
N ILE A 347 16.01 14.90 18.43
CA ILE A 347 16.98 13.99 17.79
C ILE A 347 17.86 13.31 18.86
N GLY A 348 17.95 11.98 18.80
CA GLY A 348 18.62 11.17 19.83
C GLY A 348 17.73 10.75 21.01
N VAL A 349 16.44 11.13 21.01
CA VAL A 349 15.42 10.65 21.98
C VAL A 349 14.26 9.95 21.25
N LYS A 350 13.80 10.46 20.10
CA LYS A 350 12.77 9.81 19.26
C LYS A 350 12.97 10.14 17.77
N ASN A 351 12.69 9.18 16.88
CA ASN A 351 12.78 9.33 15.44
C ASN A 351 11.39 9.54 14.81
N PHE A 352 11.01 10.79 14.53
CA PHE A 352 9.74 11.10 13.84
C PHE A 352 9.82 10.85 12.33
N SER A 353 8.69 10.46 11.73
CA SER A 353 8.58 10.28 10.27
C SER A 353 8.35 11.62 9.58
N LEU A 354 9.25 12.03 8.67
CA LEU A 354 9.20 13.37 8.02
C LEU A 354 8.48 13.40 6.66
N PHE A 355 8.26 12.26 6.01
CA PHE A 355 7.62 12.19 4.70
C PHE A 355 6.10 12.18 4.82
N ALA A 356 5.41 13.05 4.05
CA ALA A 356 3.96 13.21 4.10
C ALA A 356 3.19 11.91 3.83
N SER A 357 3.65 11.10 2.88
CA SER A 357 3.06 9.79 2.55
C SER A 357 3.20 8.79 3.69
N ILE A 358 4.32 8.80 4.42
CA ILE A 358 4.54 7.92 5.58
C ILE A 358 3.61 8.35 6.72
N ARG A 359 3.55 9.65 7.04
CA ARG A 359 2.66 10.17 8.10
C ARG A 359 1.19 9.86 7.82
N MET A 360 0.73 10.10 6.59
CA MET A 360 -0.63 9.75 6.17
C MET A 360 -0.86 8.23 6.21
N SER A 361 0.12 7.44 5.76
CA SER A 361 0.03 5.98 5.83
C SER A 361 -0.09 5.47 7.27
N ASN A 362 0.67 6.04 8.19
CA ASN A 362 0.64 5.65 9.60
C ASN A 362 -0.72 5.99 10.21
N GLU A 363 -1.24 7.18 9.96
CA GLU A 363 -2.58 7.57 10.40
C GLU A 363 -3.63 6.57 9.88
N ILE A 364 -3.58 6.22 8.58
CA ILE A 364 -4.50 5.25 7.99
C ILE A 364 -4.44 3.90 8.69
N TYR A 365 -3.23 3.40 8.92
CA TYR A 365 -3.02 2.11 9.55
C TYR A 365 -3.47 2.12 11.02
N PHE A 366 -2.97 3.06 11.83
CA PHE A 366 -3.18 3.07 13.27
C PHE A 366 -4.60 3.46 13.67
N VAL A 367 -5.28 4.36 12.96
CA VAL A 367 -6.71 4.61 13.21
C VAL A 367 -7.50 3.31 13.12
N ASN A 368 -7.37 2.58 12.01
CA ASN A 368 -8.11 1.34 11.83
C ASN A 368 -7.66 0.26 12.82
N LYS A 369 -6.35 0.16 13.11
CA LYS A 369 -5.84 -0.80 14.07
C LYS A 369 -6.37 -0.55 15.48
N LEU A 370 -6.44 0.71 15.91
CA LEU A 370 -6.99 1.06 17.22
C LEU A 370 -8.48 0.73 17.30
N LEU A 371 -9.26 1.00 16.25
CA LEU A 371 -10.67 0.61 16.18
C LEU A 371 -10.85 -0.91 16.30
N GLU A 372 -10.03 -1.71 15.60
CA GLU A 372 -10.04 -3.17 15.70
C GLU A 372 -9.70 -3.69 17.11
N LEU A 373 -8.81 -2.99 17.82
CA LEU A 373 -8.41 -3.30 19.20
C LEU A 373 -9.40 -2.75 20.25
N GLY A 374 -10.52 -2.15 19.82
CA GLY A 374 -11.56 -1.62 20.72
C GLY A 374 -11.20 -0.28 21.38
N PHE A 375 -10.31 0.50 20.77
CA PHE A 375 -10.07 1.90 21.14
C PHE A 375 -10.95 2.82 20.29
N ASN A 376 -11.30 3.99 20.83
CA ASN A 376 -11.98 5.02 20.05
C ASN A 376 -10.95 5.86 19.28
N ALA A 377 -11.10 5.95 17.97
CA ALA A 377 -10.28 6.79 17.09
C ALA A 377 -11.17 7.50 16.05
N ALA A 378 -10.62 8.52 15.38
CA ALA A 378 -11.34 9.26 14.36
C ALA A 378 -11.44 8.46 13.05
N GLU A 379 -12.56 7.75 12.87
CA GLU A 379 -12.85 6.90 11.70
C GLU A 379 -12.51 7.60 10.37
N ILE A 380 -11.87 6.85 9.45
CA ILE A 380 -11.51 7.35 8.14
C ILE A 380 -12.69 7.20 7.20
N LEU A 381 -13.12 8.32 6.63
CA LEU A 381 -14.22 8.41 5.68
C LEU A 381 -13.71 8.26 4.24
N HIS A 382 -12.58 8.88 3.91
CA HIS A 382 -11.99 8.86 2.57
C HIS A 382 -10.49 9.20 2.59
N VAL A 383 -9.78 8.70 1.58
CA VAL A 383 -8.36 8.96 1.33
C VAL A 383 -8.21 9.44 -0.10
N ASN A 384 -7.67 10.64 -0.28
CA ASN A 384 -7.18 11.12 -1.58
C ASN A 384 -5.66 11.00 -1.57
N TRP A 385 -5.16 9.88 -2.07
CA TRP A 385 -3.72 9.59 -2.06
C TRP A 385 -2.90 10.58 -2.90
N PRO A 386 -3.28 10.92 -4.15
CA PRO A 386 -2.53 11.87 -4.98
C PRO A 386 -2.33 13.24 -4.35
N ARG A 387 -3.38 13.80 -3.70
CA ARG A 387 -3.31 15.10 -3.03
C ARG A 387 -2.82 15.02 -1.59
N LYS A 388 -2.57 13.82 -1.07
CA LYS A 388 -2.21 13.53 0.32
C LYS A 388 -3.21 14.13 1.31
N ILE A 389 -4.50 13.88 1.08
CA ILE A 389 -5.59 14.39 1.94
C ILE A 389 -6.32 13.22 2.57
N LEU A 390 -6.51 13.28 3.89
CA LEU A 390 -7.28 12.34 4.67
C LEU A 390 -8.56 13.00 5.20
N PHE A 391 -9.67 12.29 5.10
CA PHE A 391 -10.97 12.72 5.59
C PHE A 391 -11.37 11.81 6.75
N GLN A 392 -11.60 12.38 7.92
CA GLN A 392 -11.97 11.67 9.13
C GLN A 392 -13.29 12.20 9.69
N LYS A 393 -13.98 11.35 10.43
CA LYS A 393 -15.12 11.75 11.25
C LYS A 393 -14.65 12.78 12.27
N PHE A 394 -15.36 13.90 12.36
CA PHE A 394 -15.06 14.90 13.38
C PHE A 394 -15.47 14.36 14.75
N VAL A 395 -14.54 14.36 15.71
CA VAL A 395 -14.82 13.95 17.09
C VAL A 395 -15.28 15.18 17.87
N GLU A 396 -16.55 15.20 18.27
CA GLU A 396 -17.10 16.24 19.16
C GLU A 396 -16.59 16.00 20.58
N GLY A 397 -16.09 17.05 21.23
CA GLY A 397 -15.59 16.95 22.59
C GLY A 397 -14.59 18.03 22.98
N LYS A 398 -13.97 17.84 24.14
CA LYS A 398 -12.91 18.69 24.69
C LYS A 398 -11.62 17.90 24.84
N ASN A 399 -10.49 18.51 24.47
CA ASN A 399 -9.17 17.91 24.72
C ASN A 399 -8.85 17.83 26.22
N LEU A 400 -7.85 17.02 26.58
CA LEU A 400 -7.45 16.77 27.97
C LEU A 400 -7.13 18.07 28.72
N VAL A 401 -6.39 19.01 28.12
CA VAL A 401 -6.08 20.31 28.77
C VAL A 401 -7.34 21.06 29.16
N ASN A 402 -8.29 21.20 28.23
CA ASN A 402 -9.56 21.88 28.49
C ASN A 402 -10.37 21.13 29.55
N VAL A 403 -10.35 19.80 29.54
CA VAL A 403 -11.06 18.96 30.51
C VAL A 403 -10.51 19.14 31.93
N LEU A 404 -9.19 19.26 32.08
CA LEU A 404 -8.52 19.43 33.37
C LEU A 404 -8.64 20.86 33.92
N THR A 405 -8.74 21.86 33.05
CA THR A 405 -8.79 23.29 33.44
C THR A 405 -10.21 23.86 33.57
N SER A 406 -11.23 23.21 32.99
CA SER A 406 -12.61 23.76 32.96
C SER A 406 -13.47 23.43 34.20
N GLY A 407 -12.96 22.76 35.23
CA GLY A 407 -13.78 22.28 36.36
C GLY A 407 -13.07 22.42 37.72
N PRO A 408 -13.73 22.98 38.76
CA PRO A 408 -13.15 23.12 40.09
C PRO A 408 -13.30 21.86 40.96
N ASP A 409 -13.81 20.75 40.42
CA ASP A 409 -14.00 19.49 41.14
C ASP A 409 -12.75 18.61 41.00
N PRO A 410 -11.96 18.47 42.07
CA PRO A 410 -10.72 17.71 41.98
C PRO A 410 -10.94 16.19 41.92
N MET A 411 -12.07 15.67 42.40
CA MET A 411 -12.38 14.23 42.26
C MET A 411 -12.60 13.86 40.78
N GLY A 412 -13.23 14.77 40.02
CA GLY A 412 -13.38 14.62 38.58
C GLY A 412 -12.07 14.70 37.79
N LEU A 413 -11.05 15.41 38.28
CA LEU A 413 -9.72 15.48 37.65
C LEU A 413 -8.98 14.14 37.79
N GLU A 414 -8.91 13.60 39.00
CA GLU A 414 -8.17 12.37 39.30
C GLU A 414 -8.76 11.19 38.55
N GLU A 415 -10.08 11.06 38.52
CA GLU A 415 -10.76 9.98 37.79
C GLU A 415 -10.49 10.06 36.29
N LYS A 416 -10.60 11.24 35.68
CA LYS A 416 -10.30 11.40 34.25
C LYS A 416 -8.84 11.14 33.93
N SER A 417 -7.93 11.57 34.81
CA SER A 417 -6.49 11.31 34.68
C SER A 417 -6.20 9.81 34.74
N ARG A 418 -6.83 9.09 35.68
CA ARG A 418 -6.73 7.63 35.82
C ARG A 418 -7.22 6.92 34.56
N ARG A 419 -8.37 7.32 34.00
CA ARG A 419 -8.90 6.74 32.76
C ARG A 419 -7.97 6.95 31.55
N VAL A 420 -7.27 8.10 31.46
CA VAL A 420 -6.25 8.33 30.43
C VAL A 420 -5.04 7.41 30.65
N GLY A 421 -4.59 7.27 31.90
CA GLY A 421 -3.53 6.34 32.27
C GLY A 421 -3.85 4.90 31.84
N GLU A 422 -5.03 4.41 32.20
CA GLU A 422 -5.51 3.07 31.83
C GLU A 422 -5.54 2.87 30.30
N LEU A 423 -6.00 3.88 29.56
CA LEU A 423 -6.03 3.86 28.10
C LEU A 423 -4.61 3.72 27.51
N LEU A 424 -3.63 4.46 28.03
CA LEU A 424 -2.23 4.37 27.61
C LEU A 424 -1.59 3.04 28.00
N GLY A 425 -1.88 2.53 29.20
CA GLY A 425 -1.40 1.21 29.65
C GLY A 425 -1.90 0.10 28.73
N ARG A 426 -3.18 0.15 28.37
CA ARG A 426 -3.79 -0.74 27.36
C ARG A 426 -3.12 -0.60 25.99
N LEU A 427 -2.85 0.63 25.53
CA LEU A 427 -2.23 0.87 24.23
C LEU A 427 -0.82 0.25 24.17
N HIS A 428 0.01 0.54 25.18
CA HIS A 428 1.39 0.04 25.27
C HIS A 428 1.45 -1.48 25.46
N ARG A 429 0.47 -2.07 26.14
CA ARG A 429 0.34 -3.54 26.23
C ARG A 429 0.17 -4.22 24.87
N HIS A 430 -0.39 -3.53 23.88
CA HIS A 430 -0.46 -3.99 22.49
C HIS A 430 0.82 -3.73 21.69
N GLY A 431 1.89 -3.25 22.34
CA GLY A 431 3.14 -2.90 21.70
C GLY A 431 3.07 -1.61 20.89
N ILE A 432 2.01 -0.79 21.05
CA ILE A 432 1.80 0.43 20.27
C ILE A 432 2.21 1.63 21.11
N SER A 433 3.10 2.46 20.57
CA SER A 433 3.38 3.80 21.09
C SER A 433 2.62 4.83 20.23
N MET A 434 2.09 5.86 20.88
CA MET A 434 1.36 6.96 20.24
C MET A 434 2.29 7.78 19.36
N GLY A 435 3.51 8.11 19.80
CA GLY A 435 4.37 8.98 19.00
C GLY A 435 4.39 10.41 19.51
N ASP A 436 3.24 11.08 19.36
CA ASP A 436 2.95 12.46 19.74
C ASP A 436 1.84 12.44 20.80
N CYS A 437 2.16 11.94 22.00
CA CYS A 437 1.23 11.73 23.10
C CYS A 437 0.90 13.04 23.84
N ASN A 438 0.76 14.14 23.11
CA ASN A 438 0.41 15.43 23.67
C ASN A 438 -1.04 15.43 24.21
N PRO A 439 -1.38 16.29 25.18
CA PRO A 439 -2.72 16.33 25.76
C PRO A 439 -3.81 16.88 24.83
N PHE A 440 -3.45 17.44 23.67
CA PHE A 440 -4.42 17.89 22.67
C PHE A 440 -4.95 16.75 21.81
N ASN A 441 -4.18 15.67 21.69
CA ASN A 441 -4.50 14.47 20.94
C ASN A 441 -5.38 13.47 21.71
N VAL A 442 -5.76 13.80 22.95
CA VAL A 442 -6.70 13.04 23.79
C VAL A 442 -7.99 13.84 23.91
N ILE A 443 -9.07 13.37 23.30
CA ILE A 443 -10.37 14.05 23.28
C ILE A 443 -11.38 13.28 24.14
N PHE A 444 -12.01 13.98 25.08
CA PHE A 444 -13.18 13.50 25.79
C PHE A 444 -14.43 13.93 25.05
N SER A 445 -15.20 12.95 24.58
CA SER A 445 -16.49 13.20 23.97
C SER A 445 -17.51 13.68 25.01
N ASP A 446 -18.60 14.28 24.54
CA ASP A 446 -19.72 14.69 25.40
C ASP A 446 -20.37 13.47 26.11
N GLY A 447 -20.24 12.27 25.55
CA GLY A 447 -20.68 11.01 26.15
C GLY A 447 -19.73 10.45 27.21
N GLY A 448 -18.57 11.09 27.44
CA GLY A 448 -17.57 10.67 28.42
C GLY A 448 -16.56 9.64 27.90
N GLU A 449 -16.61 9.28 26.62
CA GLU A 449 -15.64 8.39 25.97
C GLU A 449 -14.34 9.12 25.61
N ILE A 450 -13.22 8.41 25.64
CA ILE A 450 -11.90 8.98 25.31
C ILE A 450 -11.49 8.52 23.91
N TYR A 451 -11.19 9.48 23.04
CA TYR A 451 -10.69 9.28 21.68
C TYR A 451 -9.21 9.66 21.59
N LEU A 452 -8.45 8.83 20.89
CA LEU A 452 -7.09 9.16 20.45
C LEU A 452 -7.15 9.67 19.02
N VAL A 453 -6.53 10.82 18.76
CA VAL A 453 -6.47 11.45 17.42
C VAL A 453 -5.03 11.81 17.07
N ASP A 454 -4.78 12.10 15.80
CA ASP A 454 -3.44 12.41 15.27
C ASP A 454 -2.44 11.27 15.51
N LEU A 455 -2.71 10.13 14.87
CA LEU A 455 -1.97 8.89 15.01
C LEU A 455 -0.83 8.74 13.98
N GLU A 456 -0.44 9.83 13.31
CA GLU A 456 0.56 9.82 12.23
C GLU A 456 1.98 9.44 12.71
N GLN A 457 2.26 9.60 14.01
CA GLN A 457 3.52 9.24 14.65
C GLN A 457 3.45 7.91 15.43
N CYS A 458 2.31 7.21 15.38
CA CYS A 458 2.18 5.91 16.02
C CYS A 458 3.17 4.90 15.42
N THR A 459 3.73 4.06 16.28
CA THR A 459 4.66 3.00 15.88
C THR A 459 4.52 1.78 16.78
N TYR A 460 4.82 0.59 16.25
CA TYR A 460 5.05 -0.59 17.08
C TYR A 460 6.43 -0.50 17.73
N ASP A 461 6.53 -1.02 18.95
CA ASP A 461 7.77 -1.16 19.72
C ASP A 461 8.57 0.16 19.85
N GLY A 462 7.85 1.29 19.85
CA GLY A 462 8.43 2.61 20.13
C GLY A 462 8.64 2.86 21.63
N SER A 463 9.16 4.04 21.98
CA SER A 463 9.43 4.39 23.37
C SER A 463 8.12 4.71 24.12
N PHE A 464 7.61 3.74 24.88
CA PHE A 464 6.46 3.92 25.79
C PHE A 464 6.74 4.98 26.86
N SER A 465 7.97 5.02 27.36
CA SER A 465 8.43 6.04 28.30
C SER A 465 8.38 7.45 27.72
N TRP A 466 8.63 7.62 26.41
CA TRP A 466 8.45 8.91 25.76
C TRP A 466 7.00 9.37 25.83
N ASP A 467 6.04 8.51 25.49
CA ASP A 467 4.62 8.88 25.48
C ASP A 467 4.15 9.29 26.88
N LEU A 468 4.60 8.56 27.91
CA LEU A 468 4.37 8.91 29.32
C LEU A 468 5.01 10.25 29.70
N ALA A 469 6.29 10.45 29.36
CA ALA A 469 6.98 11.69 29.69
C ALA A 469 6.34 12.90 29.01
N GLU A 470 5.94 12.75 27.74
CA GLU A 470 5.29 13.79 26.96
C GLU A 470 3.94 14.16 27.56
N ILE A 471 3.04 13.20 27.79
CA ILE A 471 1.73 13.51 28.35
C ILE A 471 1.84 14.09 29.75
N LEU A 472 2.79 13.62 30.58
CA LEU A 472 3.00 14.12 31.93
C LEU A 472 3.55 15.55 31.92
N PHE A 473 4.73 15.77 31.33
CA PHE A 473 5.43 17.05 31.43
C PHE A 473 4.83 18.15 30.55
N TYR A 474 4.25 17.80 29.40
CA TYR A 474 3.56 18.77 28.54
C TYR A 474 2.27 19.26 29.23
N THR A 475 1.48 18.37 29.82
CA THR A 475 0.23 18.76 30.51
C THR A 475 0.50 19.67 31.71
N CYS A 476 1.62 19.45 32.43
CA CYS A 476 2.03 20.28 33.56
C CYS A 476 2.24 21.76 33.20
N HIS A 477 2.48 22.10 31.92
CA HIS A 477 2.57 23.49 31.49
C HIS A 477 1.27 24.28 31.74
N TYR A 478 0.13 23.58 31.72
CA TYR A 478 -1.20 24.18 31.82
C TYR A 478 -1.84 24.07 33.22
N LEU A 479 -1.16 23.42 34.16
CA LEU A 479 -1.67 23.16 35.50
C LEU A 479 -0.80 23.86 36.55
N ASP A 480 -1.41 24.24 37.67
CA ASP A 480 -0.64 24.62 38.85
C ASP A 480 0.06 23.40 39.48
N ALA A 481 0.97 23.64 40.42
CA ALA A 481 1.80 22.60 41.00
C ALA A 481 1.01 21.51 41.75
N ASP A 482 -0.12 21.86 42.39
CA ASP A 482 -0.92 20.91 43.17
C ASP A 482 -1.78 20.05 42.24
N LEU A 483 -2.40 20.67 41.22
CA LEU A 483 -3.17 19.95 40.20
C LEU A 483 -2.27 19.07 39.32
N ALA A 484 -1.07 19.53 38.99
CA ALA A 484 -0.09 18.76 38.23
C ALA A 484 0.35 17.50 38.98
N GLU A 485 0.61 17.60 40.30
CA GLU A 485 0.96 16.46 41.16
C GLU A 485 -0.18 15.42 41.18
N ARG A 486 -1.42 15.88 41.37
CA ARG A 486 -2.60 14.99 41.42
C ARG A 486 -2.90 14.33 40.08
N PHE A 487 -2.80 15.10 38.98
CA PHE A 487 -2.90 14.60 37.62
C PHE A 487 -1.86 13.50 37.37
N GLY A 488 -0.58 13.78 37.61
CA GLY A 488 0.51 12.86 37.33
C GLY A 488 0.40 11.57 38.14
N CYS A 489 0.11 11.68 39.44
CA CYS A 489 -0.07 10.51 40.30
C CYS A 489 -1.25 9.63 39.86
N SER A 490 -2.39 10.25 39.49
CA SER A 490 -3.60 9.51 39.10
C SER A 490 -3.45 8.87 37.72
N LEU A 491 -2.76 9.56 36.78
CA LEU A 491 -2.44 9.00 35.48
C LEU A 491 -1.53 7.77 35.61
N VAL A 492 -0.46 7.86 36.42
CA VAL A 492 0.42 6.71 36.65
C VAL A 492 -0.30 5.56 37.35
N GLU A 493 -1.16 5.85 38.34
CA GLU A 493 -2.00 4.83 38.98
C GLU A 493 -2.86 4.09 37.96
N GLY A 494 -3.49 4.82 37.02
CA GLY A 494 -4.25 4.21 35.93
C GLY A 494 -3.39 3.40 34.97
N TYR A 495 -2.24 3.96 34.57
CA TYR A 495 -1.30 3.31 33.65
C TYR A 495 -0.84 1.95 34.16
N LEU A 496 -0.45 1.86 35.43
CA LEU A 496 0.07 0.65 36.05
C LEU A 496 -0.96 -0.48 36.20
N LYS A 497 -2.24 -0.26 35.88
CA LYS A 497 -3.22 -1.35 35.80
C LYS A 497 -2.90 -2.33 34.67
N GLU A 498 -2.31 -1.85 33.57
CA GLU A 498 -1.97 -2.67 32.39
C GLU A 498 -0.57 -2.43 31.82
N GLY A 499 0.03 -1.26 32.09
CA GLY A 499 1.39 -0.89 31.69
C GLY A 499 2.46 -1.35 32.67
N ARG A 500 3.73 -1.10 32.33
CA ARG A 500 4.89 -1.54 33.13
C ARG A 500 5.47 -0.42 33.97
N VAL A 501 5.89 -0.75 35.19
CA VAL A 501 6.56 0.20 36.09
C VAL A 501 7.88 0.71 35.50
N ASP A 502 8.61 -0.15 34.78
CA ASP A 502 9.88 0.23 34.12
C ASP A 502 9.70 1.41 33.17
N ASP A 503 8.60 1.43 32.40
CA ASP A 503 8.32 2.51 31.45
C ASP A 503 8.12 3.84 32.18
N VAL A 504 7.46 3.81 33.36
CA VAL A 504 7.22 4.99 34.21
C VAL A 504 8.53 5.48 34.82
N VAL A 505 9.35 4.58 35.36
CA VAL A 505 10.66 4.92 35.93
C VAL A 505 11.54 5.57 34.86
N GLU A 506 11.60 4.97 33.67
CA GLU A 506 12.38 5.52 32.56
C GLU A 506 11.80 6.87 32.08
N ALA A 507 10.48 7.06 32.06
CA ALA A 507 9.85 8.34 31.70
C ALA A 507 10.27 9.49 32.64
N MET A 508 10.65 9.18 33.87
CA MET A 508 11.11 10.16 34.86
C MET A 508 12.59 10.55 34.71
N ASP A 509 13.32 9.92 33.79
CA ASP A 509 14.71 10.27 33.48
C ASP A 509 14.85 11.73 33.05
N LEU A 510 15.95 12.35 33.48
CA LEU A 510 16.31 13.72 33.09
C LEU A 510 16.44 13.92 31.57
N LYS A 511 16.68 12.82 30.82
CA LYS A 511 16.78 12.85 29.35
C LYS A 511 15.49 13.29 28.68
N TYR A 512 14.34 13.03 29.32
CA TYR A 512 13.01 13.44 28.84
C TYR A 512 12.59 14.80 29.40
N SER A 513 12.69 15.00 30.73
CA SER A 513 12.23 16.25 31.36
C SER A 513 12.94 17.49 30.80
N ARG A 514 14.22 17.35 30.40
CA ARG A 514 14.99 18.45 29.79
C ARG A 514 14.35 19.03 28.53
N ILE A 515 13.59 18.23 27.77
CA ILE A 515 12.93 18.67 26.53
C ILE A 515 11.82 19.67 26.82
N PHE A 516 11.19 19.56 27.99
CA PHE A 516 10.06 20.40 28.39
C PHE A 516 10.47 21.60 29.26
N LEU A 517 11.76 21.74 29.64
CA LEU A 517 12.25 22.88 30.44
C LEU A 517 11.89 24.27 29.88
N PRO A 518 11.90 24.51 28.55
CA PRO A 518 11.49 25.81 28.01
C PRO A 518 10.00 26.11 28.18
N LEU A 519 9.17 25.09 28.39
CA LEU A 519 7.72 25.19 28.46
C LEU A 519 7.24 25.16 29.92
N THR A 520 7.65 24.14 30.67
CA THR A 520 7.15 23.88 32.02
C THR A 520 8.20 24.27 33.05
N PRO A 521 7.86 25.08 34.07
CA PRO A 521 8.81 25.47 35.12
C PRO A 521 9.49 24.26 35.78
N PRO A 522 10.82 24.27 35.96
CA PRO A 522 11.56 23.10 36.47
C PRO A 522 11.08 22.59 37.83
N TRP A 523 10.60 23.48 38.72
CA TRP A 523 10.09 23.10 40.03
C TRP A 523 8.76 22.33 39.97
N ILE A 524 7.90 22.61 38.98
CA ILE A 524 6.65 21.85 38.76
C ILE A 524 7.00 20.46 38.27
N GLN A 525 7.91 20.35 37.28
CA GLN A 525 8.37 19.06 36.77
C GLN A 525 9.00 18.21 37.88
N ALA A 526 9.88 18.81 38.69
CA ALA A 526 10.53 18.13 39.82
C ALA A 526 9.50 17.64 40.85
N ARG A 527 8.52 18.49 41.21
CA ARG A 527 7.47 18.11 42.16
C ARG A 527 6.65 16.91 41.68
N VAL A 528 6.22 16.91 40.42
CA VAL A 528 5.45 15.81 39.82
C VAL A 528 6.28 14.53 39.77
N ARG A 529 7.54 14.64 39.31
CA ARG A 529 8.47 13.51 39.27
C ARG A 529 8.67 12.90 40.66
N ASP A 530 8.97 13.72 41.65
CA ASP A 530 9.25 13.26 43.02
C ASP A 530 7.98 12.71 43.70
N ALA A 531 6.79 13.17 43.31
CA ALA A 531 5.52 12.58 43.77
C ALA A 531 5.25 11.22 43.13
N ILE A 532 5.48 11.07 41.82
CA ILE A 532 5.33 9.79 41.11
C ILE A 532 6.33 8.76 41.67
N MET A 533 7.60 9.13 41.80
CA MET A 533 8.66 8.23 42.30
C MET A 533 8.48 7.81 43.76
N ARG A 534 7.65 8.51 44.56
CA ARG A 534 7.30 8.10 45.93
C ARG A 534 6.17 7.07 45.98
N LYS A 535 5.39 6.95 44.90
CA LYS A 535 4.20 6.10 44.83
C LYS A 535 4.45 4.74 44.16
N ILE A 536 5.49 4.65 43.34
CA ILE A 536 5.95 3.42 42.67
C ILE A 536 7.15 2.85 43.43
#